data_AF-A0A4R9PYW8-F1
#
_entry.id   AF-A0A4R9PYW8-F1
#
_cell.length_a   1.000
_cell.length_b   1.000
_cell.length_c   1.000
_cell.angle_alpha   90.00
_cell.angle_beta   90.00
_cell.angle_gamma   90.00
#
_symmetry.space_group_name_H-M   'P 1'
#
loop_
_entity.id
_entity.type
_entity.pdbx_description
1 polymer ?
#
loop_
_entity_poly.entity_id
_entity_poly.type
_entity_poly.pdbx_seq_one_letter_code
_entity_poly.pdbx_strand_id
1 'polypeptide(L)'
;MGVAGCGKTAVGEALAKELRAIFIEGDRLHPPENVARMARGEPLTDALREGWLDAIGGRIAAAVADGQKAVAACSALKRSYRERLRGFCPGVVFLYLKIDRETAWRRVARRKGHFMPASLVDNQFATLEEPGPDEPAVTAEATRTVTGIVKDALAKR
;
A
#
# COMPACT_ATOMS: atom_id res chain seq x y z
N MET A 1 1.66 1.71 -2.91
CA MET A 1 2.42 1.62 -1.66
C MET A 1 2.50 2.97 -0.96
N GLY A 2 2.93 3.00 0.31
CA GLY A 2 3.10 4.22 1.11
C GLY A 2 2.53 4.10 2.52
N VAL A 3 2.86 5.06 3.37
CA VAL A 3 2.45 5.08 4.79
C VAL A 3 0.93 5.25 4.98
N ALA A 4 0.41 5.02 6.18
CA ALA A 4 -0.96 5.38 6.52
C ALA A 4 -1.21 6.88 6.29
N GLY A 5 -2.40 7.24 5.80
CA GLY A 5 -2.74 8.62 5.47
C GLY A 5 -2.33 9.09 4.06
N CYS A 6 -1.52 8.34 3.31
CA CYS A 6 -1.10 8.71 1.95
C CYS A 6 -2.18 8.48 0.87
N GLY A 7 -3.33 7.89 1.20
CA GLY A 7 -4.46 7.76 0.26
C GLY A 7 -4.46 6.50 -0.63
N LYS A 8 -3.76 5.43 -0.24
CA LYS A 8 -3.66 4.16 -1.00
C LYS A 8 -5.01 3.63 -1.50
N THR A 9 -6.02 3.52 -0.62
CA THR A 9 -7.35 3.00 -1.00
C THR A 9 -8.00 3.85 -2.08
N ALA A 10 -8.14 5.16 -1.84
CA ALA A 10 -8.78 6.07 -2.80
C ALA A 10 -8.07 6.11 -4.16
N VAL A 11 -6.73 6.17 -4.17
CA VAL A 11 -5.96 6.14 -5.43
C VAL A 11 -6.03 4.76 -6.09
N GLY A 12 -5.97 3.68 -5.30
CA GLY A 12 -6.02 2.31 -5.80
C GLY A 12 -7.35 1.95 -6.43
N GLU A 13 -8.47 2.34 -5.82
CA GLU A 13 -9.82 2.16 -6.37
C GLU A 13 -9.99 2.92 -7.70
N ALA A 14 -9.56 4.19 -7.74
CA ALA A 14 -9.62 4.99 -8.96
C ALA A 14 -8.74 4.41 -10.07
N LEU A 15 -7.50 3.99 -9.75
CA LEU A 15 -6.60 3.36 -10.71
C LEU A 15 -7.14 2.02 -11.21
N ALA A 16 -7.74 1.21 -10.33
CA ALA A 16 -8.35 -0.07 -10.70
C ALA A 16 -9.49 0.14 -11.71
N LYS A 17 -10.33 1.15 -11.47
CA LYS A 17 -11.42 1.52 -12.38
C LYS A 17 -10.91 1.88 -13.78
N GLU A 18 -9.92 2.75 -13.87
CA GLU A 18 -9.33 3.16 -15.16
C GLU A 18 -8.68 1.98 -15.90
N LEU A 19 -8.01 1.09 -15.17
CA LEU A 19 -7.35 -0.08 -15.75
C LEU A 19 -8.28 -1.25 -16.07
N ARG A 20 -9.57 -1.17 -15.69
CA ARG A 20 -10.51 -2.30 -15.65
C ARG A 20 -9.92 -3.50 -14.90
N ALA A 21 -9.27 -3.20 -13.78
CA ALA A 21 -8.63 -4.17 -12.89
C ALA A 21 -9.51 -4.43 -11.67
N ILE A 22 -9.33 -5.58 -11.03
CA ILE A 22 -9.88 -5.80 -9.70
C ILE A 22 -9.10 -4.96 -8.68
N PHE A 23 -9.80 -4.49 -7.65
CA PHE A 23 -9.18 -3.80 -6.52
C PHE A 23 -9.07 -4.73 -5.31
N ILE A 24 -7.87 -4.82 -4.73
CA ILE A 24 -7.58 -5.60 -3.53
C ILE A 24 -7.26 -4.61 -2.40
N GLU A 25 -8.14 -4.54 -1.40
CA GLU A 25 -7.87 -3.80 -0.16
C GLU A 25 -7.00 -4.66 0.77
N GLY A 26 -5.69 -4.41 0.79
CA GLY A 26 -4.74 -5.23 1.54
C GLY A 26 -4.96 -5.17 3.05
N ASP A 27 -5.46 -4.06 3.60
CA ASP A 27 -5.73 -3.96 5.04
C ASP A 27 -6.82 -4.97 5.48
N ARG A 28 -7.73 -5.39 4.58
CA ARG A 28 -8.74 -6.42 4.86
C ARG A 28 -8.17 -7.84 4.91
N LEU A 29 -6.92 -8.04 4.52
CA LEU A 29 -6.26 -9.34 4.50
C LEU A 29 -5.37 -9.55 5.73
N HIS A 30 -5.33 -8.59 6.65
CA HIS A 30 -4.65 -8.79 7.91
C HIS A 30 -5.37 -9.84 8.77
N PRO A 31 -4.63 -10.74 9.43
CA PRO A 31 -5.22 -11.63 10.42
C PRO A 31 -5.78 -10.79 11.59
N PRO A 32 -6.84 -11.28 12.28
CA PRO A 32 -7.45 -10.57 13.40
C PRO A 32 -6.48 -10.18 14.52
N GLU A 33 -5.40 -10.94 14.72
CA GLU A 33 -4.36 -10.60 15.69
C GLU A 33 -3.58 -9.34 15.31
N ASN A 34 -3.18 -9.21 14.04
CA ASN A 34 -2.49 -8.02 13.55
C ASN A 34 -3.39 -6.79 13.66
N VAL A 35 -4.67 -6.96 13.35
CA VAL A 35 -5.71 -5.95 13.52
C VAL A 35 -5.76 -5.47 14.96
N ALA A 36 -5.92 -6.39 15.92
CA ALA A 36 -6.01 -6.06 17.34
C ALA A 36 -4.73 -5.37 17.85
N ARG A 37 -3.56 -5.82 17.39
CA ARG A 37 -2.26 -5.25 17.74
C ARG A 37 -2.11 -3.81 17.26
N MET A 38 -2.44 -3.56 16.00
CA MET A 38 -2.43 -2.21 15.43
C MET A 38 -3.47 -1.30 16.07
N ALA A 39 -4.64 -1.82 16.45
CA ALA A 39 -5.66 -1.06 17.17
C ALA A 39 -5.18 -0.58 18.56
N ARG A 40 -4.30 -1.35 19.21
CA ARG A 40 -3.64 -0.94 20.47
C ARG A 40 -2.43 -0.01 20.27
N GLY A 41 -2.10 0.36 19.04
CA GLY A 41 -0.94 1.20 18.75
C GLY A 41 0.39 0.46 18.74
N GLU A 42 0.37 -0.87 18.70
CA GLU A 42 1.58 -1.69 18.70
C GLU A 42 2.02 -1.99 17.24
N PRO A 43 3.24 -1.59 16.83
CA PRO A 43 3.70 -1.71 15.43
C PRO A 43 4.06 -3.16 15.07
N LEU A 44 3.47 -3.73 14.02
CA LEU A 44 3.78 -5.12 13.62
C LEU A 44 5.27 -5.33 13.35
N THR A 45 5.76 -6.54 13.60
CA THR A 45 7.11 -6.98 13.20
C THR A 45 7.10 -7.49 11.76
N ASP A 46 8.27 -7.80 11.21
CA ASP A 46 8.40 -8.35 9.86
C ASP A 46 7.72 -9.73 9.75
N ALA A 47 7.98 -10.62 10.71
CA ALA A 47 7.37 -11.95 10.78
C ALA A 47 5.83 -11.90 10.80
N LEU A 48 5.24 -10.93 11.53
CA LEU A 48 3.79 -10.72 11.56
C LEU A 48 3.23 -10.24 10.21
N ARG A 49 4.06 -9.63 9.35
CA ARG A 49 3.63 -9.15 8.03
C ARG A 49 3.77 -10.20 6.94
N GLU A 50 4.57 -11.24 7.12
CA GLU A 50 4.84 -12.23 6.08
C GLU A 50 3.57 -12.89 5.53
N GLY A 51 2.76 -13.51 6.38
CA GLY A 51 1.51 -14.15 5.94
C GLY A 51 0.49 -13.16 5.34
N TRP A 52 0.51 -11.91 5.79
CA TRP A 52 -0.32 -10.84 5.22
C TRP A 52 0.15 -10.43 3.81
N LEU A 53 1.46 -10.29 3.61
CA LEU A 53 2.05 -10.01 2.30
C LEU A 53 1.79 -11.17 1.33
N ASP A 54 1.90 -12.42 1.81
CA ASP A 54 1.58 -13.61 1.02
C ASP A 54 0.12 -13.65 0.60
N ALA A 55 -0.80 -13.29 1.50
CA ALA A 55 -2.22 -13.21 1.18
C ALA A 55 -2.50 -12.17 0.07
N ILE A 56 -1.82 -11.03 0.08
CA ILE A 56 -1.91 -10.02 -0.98
C ILE A 56 -1.31 -10.55 -2.29
N GLY A 57 -0.09 -11.10 -2.22
CA GLY A 57 0.63 -11.64 -3.38
C GLY A 57 -0.14 -12.77 -4.06
N GLY A 58 -0.69 -13.70 -3.28
CA GLY A 58 -1.52 -14.80 -3.76
C GLY A 58 -2.80 -14.32 -4.47
N ARG A 59 -3.47 -13.28 -3.95
CA ARG A 59 -4.65 -12.69 -4.64
C ARG A 59 -4.28 -11.99 -5.94
N ILE A 60 -3.13 -11.33 -6.00
CA ILE A 60 -2.62 -10.73 -7.24
C ILE A 60 -2.33 -11.85 -8.26
N ALA A 61 -1.61 -12.89 -7.85
CA ALA A 61 -1.25 -14.00 -8.72
C ALA A 61 -2.49 -14.75 -9.26
N ALA A 62 -3.48 -15.03 -8.41
CA ALA A 62 -4.73 -15.66 -8.82
C ALA A 62 -5.47 -14.84 -9.89
N ALA A 63 -5.63 -13.53 -9.66
CA ALA A 63 -6.29 -12.65 -10.63
C ALA A 63 -5.57 -12.63 -11.98
N VAL A 64 -4.23 -12.59 -11.97
CA VAL A 64 -3.42 -12.61 -13.19
C VAL A 64 -3.53 -13.96 -13.91
N ALA A 65 -3.57 -15.07 -13.18
CA ALA A 65 -3.78 -16.41 -13.74
C ALA A 65 -5.15 -16.53 -14.44
N ASP A 66 -6.17 -15.85 -13.90
CA ASP A 66 -7.51 -15.76 -14.50
C ASP A 66 -7.59 -14.74 -15.67
N GLY A 67 -6.45 -14.21 -16.13
CA GLY A 67 -6.38 -13.22 -17.21
C GLY A 67 -6.82 -11.81 -16.83
N GLN A 68 -6.98 -11.52 -15.53
CA GLN A 68 -7.39 -10.22 -15.03
C GLN A 68 -6.17 -9.35 -14.65
N LYS A 69 -6.39 -8.03 -14.64
CA LYS A 69 -5.46 -7.08 -14.02
C LYS A 69 -5.84 -6.89 -12.55
N ALA A 70 -4.86 -6.64 -11.69
CA ALA A 70 -5.09 -6.36 -10.27
C ALA A 70 -4.39 -5.06 -9.84
N VAL A 71 -5.04 -4.31 -8.95
CA VAL A 71 -4.47 -3.18 -8.22
C VAL A 71 -4.68 -3.45 -6.73
N ALA A 72 -3.60 -3.43 -5.95
CA ALA A 72 -3.66 -3.68 -4.51
C ALA A 72 -3.23 -2.45 -3.71
N ALA A 73 -4.05 -2.08 -2.71
CA ALA A 73 -3.61 -1.19 -1.65
C ALA A 73 -2.79 -2.00 -0.63
N CYS A 74 -1.48 -1.73 -0.57
CA CYS A 74 -0.56 -2.36 0.38
C CYS A 74 0.47 -1.31 0.82
N SER A 75 0.87 -1.31 2.10
CA SER A 75 1.89 -0.37 2.58
C SER A 75 3.26 -0.63 1.95
N ALA A 76 3.67 -1.91 1.86
CA ALA A 76 4.91 -2.39 1.20
C ALA A 76 6.14 -1.51 1.50
N LEU A 77 6.35 -1.24 2.80
CA LEU A 77 7.28 -0.21 3.28
C LEU A 77 8.76 -0.57 3.11
N LYS A 78 9.12 -1.86 3.18
CA LYS A 78 10.50 -2.33 3.00
C LYS A 78 10.73 -2.90 1.59
N ARG A 79 11.95 -2.84 1.09
CA ARG A 79 12.37 -3.49 -0.16
C ARG A 79 12.07 -4.99 -0.12
N SER A 80 12.39 -5.67 0.99
CA SER A 80 12.10 -7.09 1.16
C SER A 80 10.61 -7.43 1.03
N TYR A 81 9.70 -6.53 1.43
CA TYR A 81 8.26 -6.72 1.26
C TYR A 81 7.85 -6.59 -0.20
N ARG A 82 8.46 -5.64 -0.92
CA ARG A 82 8.23 -5.42 -2.36
C ARG A 82 8.76 -6.59 -3.18
N GLU A 83 9.93 -7.10 -2.84
CA GLU A 83 10.52 -8.31 -3.45
C GLU A 83 9.66 -9.54 -3.18
N ARG A 84 9.15 -9.73 -1.95
CA ARG A 84 8.23 -10.83 -1.63
C ARG A 84 6.97 -10.79 -2.50
N LEU A 85 6.34 -9.62 -2.64
CA LEU A 85 5.16 -9.45 -3.51
C LEU A 85 5.49 -9.74 -4.99
N ARG A 86 6.67 -9.32 -5.47
CA ARG A 86 7.14 -9.63 -6.83
C ARG A 86 7.45 -11.11 -7.03
N GLY A 87 7.78 -11.85 -5.97
CA GLY A 87 7.95 -13.29 -6.00
C GLY A 87 6.67 -14.04 -6.41
N PHE A 88 5.48 -13.51 -6.06
CA PHE A 88 4.20 -14.06 -6.51
C PHE A 88 3.86 -13.66 -7.95
N CYS A 89 4.26 -12.46 -8.36
CA CYS A 89 3.99 -11.96 -9.71
C CYS A 89 5.11 -10.99 -10.15
N PRO A 90 6.07 -11.45 -10.98
CA PRO A 90 7.20 -10.62 -11.42
C PRO A 90 6.80 -9.33 -12.15
N GLY A 91 5.58 -9.27 -12.70
CA GLY A 91 5.01 -8.09 -13.35
C GLY A 91 4.49 -7.01 -12.39
N VAL A 92 4.58 -7.19 -11.07
CA VAL A 92 4.15 -6.17 -10.10
C VAL A 92 5.02 -4.92 -10.17
N VAL A 93 4.36 -3.77 -10.35
CA VAL A 93 4.95 -2.42 -10.33
C VAL A 93 4.35 -1.64 -9.16
N PHE A 94 5.15 -0.80 -8.50
CA PHE A 94 4.73 -0.05 -7.32
C PHE A 94 4.44 1.42 -7.64
N LEU A 95 3.25 1.89 -7.31
CA LEU A 95 2.98 3.33 -7.21
C LEU A 95 3.28 3.80 -5.78
N TYR A 96 4.38 4.53 -5.58
CA TYR A 96 4.74 5.10 -4.29
C TYR A 96 4.09 6.47 -4.09
N LEU A 97 3.11 6.50 -3.19
CA LEU A 97 2.44 7.73 -2.77
C LEU A 97 3.25 8.40 -1.66
N LYS A 98 4.16 9.29 -2.06
CA LYS A 98 5.04 10.02 -1.15
C LYS A 98 4.28 11.16 -0.48
N ILE A 99 4.41 11.24 0.84
CA ILE A 99 3.80 12.26 1.69
C ILE A 99 4.77 12.57 2.84
N ASP A 100 4.75 13.80 3.33
CA ASP A 100 5.51 14.16 4.53
C ASP A 100 4.83 13.62 5.80
N ARG A 101 5.64 13.50 6.87
CA ARG A 101 5.21 12.94 8.15
C ARG A 101 4.08 13.72 8.79
N GLU A 102 4.14 15.05 8.74
CA GLU A 102 3.15 15.91 9.39
C GLU A 102 1.78 15.79 8.72
N THR A 103 1.74 15.82 7.39
CA THR A 103 0.50 15.66 6.62
C THR A 103 -0.09 14.27 6.81
N ALA A 104 0.73 13.21 6.82
CA ALA A 104 0.26 11.85 7.09
C ALA A 104 -0.36 11.74 8.49
N TRP A 105 0.33 12.24 9.51
CA TRP A 105 -0.15 12.26 10.89
C TRP A 105 -1.48 13.01 11.00
N ARG A 106 -1.57 14.22 10.44
CA ARG A 106 -2.78 15.06 10.45
C ARG A 106 -3.96 14.38 9.78
N ARG A 107 -3.73 13.71 8.64
CA ARG A 107 -4.76 12.95 7.91
C ARG A 107 -5.26 11.73 8.69
N VAL A 108 -4.37 11.03 9.40
CA VAL A 108 -4.75 9.89 10.25
C VAL A 108 -5.49 10.37 11.50
N ALA A 109 -5.02 11.43 12.17
CA ALA A 109 -5.63 11.95 13.39
C ALA A 109 -7.06 12.50 13.19
N ARG A 110 -7.37 13.05 12.00
CA ARG A 110 -8.70 13.58 11.67
C ARG A 110 -9.73 12.52 11.29
N ARG A 111 -9.30 11.30 11.01
CA ARG A 111 -10.20 10.20 10.61
C ARG A 111 -10.97 9.69 11.82
N LYS A 112 -12.27 9.96 11.85
CA LYS A 112 -13.17 9.38 12.86
C LYS A 112 -13.35 7.87 12.61
N GLY A 113 -13.18 7.05 13.64
CA GLY A 113 -13.53 5.61 13.59
C GLY A 113 -12.50 4.65 12.98
N HIS A 114 -11.23 5.04 12.83
CA HIS A 114 -10.23 4.16 12.21
C HIS A 114 -9.34 3.37 13.17
N PHE A 115 -9.27 2.09 12.85
CA PHE A 115 -8.35 0.97 13.16
C PHE A 115 -6.93 1.23 13.70
N MET A 116 -6.32 2.42 13.54
CA MET A 116 -4.91 2.66 13.95
C MET A 116 -4.70 4.06 14.52
N PRO A 117 -4.06 4.19 15.69
CA PRO A 117 -3.71 5.49 16.25
C PRO A 117 -2.63 6.20 15.44
N ALA A 118 -2.61 7.53 15.51
CA ALA A 118 -1.63 8.36 14.80
C ALA A 118 -0.16 8.06 15.20
N SER A 119 0.07 7.49 16.39
CA SER A 119 1.39 7.01 16.85
C SER A 119 2.01 5.94 15.95
N LEU A 120 1.21 5.20 15.19
CA LEU A 120 1.73 4.21 14.23
C LEU A 120 2.21 4.85 12.92
N VAL A 121 1.91 6.12 12.66
CA VAL A 121 2.48 6.85 11.51
C VAL A 121 3.99 6.95 11.65
N ASP A 122 4.47 7.30 12.85
CA ASP A 122 5.90 7.44 13.13
C ASP A 122 6.66 6.14 12.91
N ASN A 123 6.10 5.03 13.38
CA ASN A 123 6.65 3.69 13.15
C ASN A 123 6.71 3.34 11.66
N GLN A 124 5.71 3.75 10.87
CA GLN A 124 5.72 3.50 9.43
C GLN A 124 6.78 4.32 8.70
N PHE A 125 7.02 5.57 9.08
CA PHE A 125 8.14 6.34 8.53
C PHE A 125 9.49 5.75 8.92
N ALA A 126 9.64 5.28 10.16
CA ALA A 126 10.87 4.59 10.58
C ALA A 126 11.09 3.26 9.84
N THR A 127 10.02 2.61 9.39
CA THR A 127 10.06 1.36 8.61
C THR A 127 10.21 1.60 7.10
N LEU A 128 9.94 2.81 6.62
CA LEU A 128 9.87 3.11 5.19
C LEU A 128 11.26 3.14 4.56
N GLU A 129 11.50 2.20 3.68
CA GLU A 129 12.59 2.22 2.71
C GLU A 129 12.00 2.71 1.39
N GLU A 130 12.26 3.98 1.04
CA GLU A 130 11.79 4.51 -0.24
C GLU A 130 12.32 3.66 -1.40
N PRO A 131 11.51 3.37 -2.45
CA PRO A 131 11.96 2.58 -3.58
C PRO A 131 13.18 3.21 -4.26
N GLY A 132 14.21 2.39 -4.50
CA GLY A 132 15.40 2.77 -5.25
C GLY A 132 15.15 2.91 -6.76
N PRO A 133 16.10 3.48 -7.52
CA PRO A 133 16.00 3.61 -8.98
C PRO A 133 16.03 2.26 -9.72
N ASP A 134 16.52 1.20 -9.08
CA ASP A 134 16.55 -0.18 -9.59
C ASP A 134 15.23 -0.94 -9.34
N GLU A 135 14.32 -0.35 -8.57
CA GLU A 135 13.02 -0.95 -8.27
C GLU A 135 11.96 -0.49 -9.28
N PRO A 136 11.02 -1.37 -9.68
CA PRO A 136 9.94 -1.03 -10.61
C PRO A 136 8.88 -0.21 -9.89
N ALA A 137 9.19 1.04 -9.63
CA ALA A 137 8.38 1.95 -8.85
C ALA A 137 8.27 3.32 -9.53
N VAL A 138 7.06 3.88 -9.48
CA VAL A 138 6.77 5.25 -9.88
C VAL A 138 6.38 6.04 -8.63
N THR A 139 7.08 7.13 -8.37
CA THR A 139 6.75 8.03 -7.25
C THR A 139 5.76 9.10 -7.69
N ALA A 140 4.74 9.32 -6.86
CA ALA A 140 3.76 10.38 -7.01
C ALA A 140 3.55 11.10 -5.67
N GLU A 141 3.33 12.42 -5.74
CA GLU A 141 3.04 13.24 -4.56
C GLU A 141 1.60 13.01 -4.10
N ALA A 142 1.42 12.50 -2.88
CA ALA A 142 0.12 12.09 -2.34
C ALA A 142 -0.79 13.25 -1.90
N THR A 143 -0.31 14.49 -1.99
CA THR A 143 -1.06 15.73 -1.73
C THR A 143 -1.86 16.19 -2.95
N ARG A 144 -1.52 15.71 -4.15
CA ARG A 144 -2.23 15.99 -5.39
C ARG A 144 -3.60 15.32 -5.41
N THR A 145 -4.45 15.76 -6.35
CA THR A 145 -5.77 15.16 -6.54
C THR A 145 -5.63 13.70 -6.99
N VAL A 146 -6.57 12.84 -6.57
CA VAL A 146 -6.60 11.42 -6.98
C VAL A 146 -6.54 11.28 -8.50
N THR A 147 -7.34 12.07 -9.22
CA THR A 147 -7.34 12.10 -10.69
C THR A 147 -5.97 12.46 -11.27
N GLY A 148 -5.29 13.46 -10.70
CA GLY A 148 -3.95 13.86 -11.14
C GLY A 148 -2.92 12.76 -10.91
N ILE A 149 -2.96 12.09 -9.76
CA ILE A 149 -2.07 10.96 -9.45
C ILE A 149 -2.31 9.80 -10.42
N VAL A 150 -3.57 9.44 -10.67
CA VAL A 150 -3.93 8.34 -11.58
C VAL A 150 -3.48 8.64 -13.00
N LYS A 151 -3.72 9.86 -13.51
CA LYS A 151 -3.30 10.27 -14.84
C LYS A 151 -1.78 10.14 -15.02
N ASP A 152 -1.01 10.62 -14.04
CA ASP A 152 0.45 10.56 -14.09
C ASP A 152 0.98 9.14 -13.98
N ALA A 153 0.35 8.29 -13.17
CA ALA A 153 0.71 6.88 -13.04
C ALA A 153 0.48 6.11 -14.35
N LEU A 154 -0.57 6.45 -15.11
CA LEU A 154 -0.87 5.84 -16.41
C LEU A 154 0.02 6.36 -17.54
N ALA A 155 0.50 7.61 -17.45
CA ALA A 155 1.37 8.21 -18.47
C ALA A 155 2.83 7.70 -18.42
N LYS A 156 3.25 7.15 -17.27
CA LYS A 156 4.61 6.63 -17.03
C LYS A 156 4.72 5.11 -17.21
N ARG A 157 3.69 4.49 -17.80
CA ARG A 157 3.57 3.05 -18.01
C ARG A 157 4.22 2.59 -19.31
#